data_AF-F0ZC49-F1
#
_entry.id   AF-F0ZC49-F1
#
_cell.length_a   1.000
_cell.length_b   1.000
_cell.length_c   1.000
_cell.angle_alpha   90.00
_cell.angle_beta   90.00
_cell.angle_gamma   90.00
#
_symmetry.space_group_name_H-M   'P 1'
#
loop_
_entity.id
_entity.type
_entity.pdbx_description
1 polymer ?
#
loop_
_entity_poly.entity_id
_entity_poly.type
_entity_poly.pdbx_seq_one_letter_code
_entity_poly.pdbx_strand_id
1 'polypeptide(L)'
;MLKLILIISFVVCFISLVNGHGYFVYPISRQQKCNKGAGSFWWPENGDGIADPACRAAFKYVYNKGGSGQYQFTQSNEYSVLIPNYAAGASALQTAVPKALCSAGNTVSPNDKSGMSIASNWSVTQIPAANGALTKTITAKFCATASHLPSFFEFYISKPGYNPATTELKWSDLTLFQTFQNPTLISMSDPNCGASNGYSFTLNLPTRFSNAVLLTRWQRVDPVGECFISCSDFKNIVQ
;
A
#
# COMPACT_ATOMS: atom_id res chain seq x y z
N MET A 1 31.82 -42.05 41.32
CA MET A 1 31.75 -40.61 40.97
C MET A 1 31.01 -40.49 39.64
N LEU A 2 29.72 -40.16 39.69
CA LEU A 2 28.85 -40.07 38.51
C LEU A 2 28.90 -38.61 38.01
N LYS A 3 29.48 -38.37 36.83
CA LYS A 3 29.52 -37.03 36.22
C LYS A 3 28.19 -36.76 35.51
N LEU A 4 27.39 -35.87 36.10
CA LEU A 4 26.16 -35.36 35.52
C LEU A 4 26.52 -34.37 34.40
N ILE A 5 26.27 -34.74 33.14
CA ILE A 5 26.46 -33.85 31.99
C ILE A 5 25.16 -33.07 31.80
N LEU A 6 25.20 -31.78 32.11
CA LEU A 6 24.10 -30.85 31.90
C LEU A 6 24.07 -30.45 30.42
N ILE A 7 23.15 -31.02 29.64
CA ILE A 7 22.90 -30.62 28.26
C ILE A 7 22.00 -29.38 28.28
N ILE A 8 22.59 -28.20 28.08
CA ILE A 8 21.85 -26.94 27.88
C ILE A 8 21.31 -26.98 26.45
N SER A 9 20.02 -27.29 26.31
CA SER A 9 19.31 -27.19 25.03
C SER A 9 19.07 -25.71 24.72
N PHE A 10 19.87 -25.15 23.81
CA PHE A 10 19.67 -23.80 23.28
C PHE A 10 18.49 -23.87 22.31
N VAL A 11 17.28 -23.51 22.77
CA VAL A 11 16.12 -23.35 21.89
C VAL A 11 16.37 -22.12 21.03
N VAL A 12 16.92 -22.33 19.84
CA VAL A 12 16.97 -21.30 18.79
C VAL A 12 15.53 -21.12 18.32
N CYS A 13 14.86 -20.12 18.86
CA CYS A 13 13.60 -19.65 18.31
C CYS A 13 13.92 -19.03 16.95
N PHE A 14 13.77 -19.81 15.88
CA PHE A 14 13.75 -19.27 14.53
C PHE A 14 12.54 -18.35 14.45
N ILE A 15 12.77 -17.05 14.66
CA ILE A 15 11.83 -16.03 14.25
C ILE A 15 11.83 -16.10 12.74
N SER A 16 10.88 -16.85 12.19
CA SER A 16 10.56 -16.76 10.77
C SER A 16 10.17 -15.31 10.52
N LEU A 17 11.12 -14.51 10.03
CA LEU A 17 10.83 -13.26 9.34
C LEU A 17 10.10 -13.65 8.04
N VAL A 18 8.87 -14.10 8.18
CA VAL A 18 7.96 -14.20 7.05
C VAL A 18 7.73 -12.75 6.67
N ASN A 19 8.28 -12.36 5.54
CA ASN A 19 8.16 -10.99 5.06
C ASN A 19 6.72 -10.80 4.56
N GLY A 20 5.98 -9.86 5.15
CA GLY A 20 4.62 -9.56 4.72
C GLY A 20 4.61 -8.79 3.44
N HIS A 21 3.66 -9.09 2.57
CA HIS A 21 3.69 -8.51 1.25
C HIS A 21 2.34 -8.61 0.56
N GLY A 22 1.93 -7.51 -0.04
CA GLY A 22 0.77 -7.51 -0.91
C GLY A 22 0.40 -6.11 -1.37
N TYR A 23 -0.69 -6.05 -2.11
CA TYR A 23 -1.18 -4.83 -2.72
C TYR A 23 -2.67 -4.98 -3.07
N PHE A 24 -3.38 -3.85 -3.16
CA PHE A 24 -4.74 -3.88 -3.70
C PHE A 24 -4.73 -4.11 -5.20
N VAL A 25 -5.57 -5.03 -5.65
CA VAL A 25 -5.91 -5.23 -7.06
C VAL A 25 -7.25 -4.58 -7.41
N TYR A 26 -8.12 -4.31 -6.42
CA TYR A 26 -9.31 -3.49 -6.61
C TYR A 26 -9.71 -2.71 -5.34
N PRO A 27 -9.93 -1.38 -5.43
CA PRO A 27 -9.37 -0.49 -6.46
C PRO A 27 -7.85 -0.65 -6.51
N ILE A 28 -7.29 -0.80 -7.71
CA ILE A 28 -5.86 -1.13 -7.87
C ILE A 28 -4.99 -0.08 -7.18
N SER A 29 -4.02 -0.54 -6.40
CA SER A 29 -3.06 0.36 -5.75
C SER A 29 -2.12 1.01 -6.77
N ARG A 30 -1.72 2.24 -6.50
CA ARG A 30 -0.92 3.12 -7.37
C ARG A 30 0.37 2.45 -7.80
N GLN A 31 1.11 1.87 -6.86
CA GLN A 31 2.37 1.20 -7.16
C GLN A 31 2.15 -0.08 -7.97
N GLN A 32 1.08 -0.84 -7.71
CA GLN A 32 0.77 -2.03 -8.48
C GLN A 32 0.32 -1.68 -9.91
N LYS A 33 -0.42 -0.58 -10.07
CA LYS A 33 -0.76 -0.04 -11.37
C LYS A 33 0.49 0.35 -12.16
N CYS A 34 1.48 0.97 -11.54
CA CYS A 34 2.74 1.29 -12.22
C CYS A 34 3.59 0.05 -12.51
N ASN A 35 3.56 -0.97 -11.64
CA ASN A 35 4.23 -2.25 -11.87
C ASN A 35 3.64 -3.04 -13.06
N LYS A 36 2.31 -3.04 -13.19
CA LYS A 36 1.58 -3.78 -14.24
C LYS A 36 1.17 -2.92 -15.43
N GLY A 37 1.57 -1.65 -15.44
CA GLY A 37 1.20 -0.68 -16.45
C GLY A 37 1.76 -1.03 -17.83
N ALA A 38 1.16 -0.46 -18.87
CA ALA A 38 1.66 -0.61 -20.22
C ALA A 38 3.04 0.08 -20.40
N GLY A 39 3.82 -0.44 -21.34
CA GLY A 39 5.20 0.01 -21.56
C GLY A 39 6.20 -0.73 -20.68
N SER A 40 7.43 -0.22 -20.64
CA SER A 40 8.53 -0.82 -19.89
C SER A 40 9.18 0.20 -18.96
N PHE A 41 9.21 -0.12 -17.66
CA PHE A 41 10.05 0.59 -16.69
C PHE A 41 11.47 0.02 -16.61
N TRP A 42 11.76 -1.05 -17.36
CA TRP A 42 13.08 -1.65 -17.44
C TRP A 42 13.95 -1.01 -18.52
N TRP A 43 13.35 -0.62 -19.64
CA TRP A 43 14.05 -0.02 -20.77
C TRP A 43 13.16 0.95 -21.56
N PRO A 44 13.67 2.11 -22.01
CA PRO A 44 14.98 2.70 -21.66
C PRO A 44 15.11 2.99 -20.16
N GLU A 45 16.34 2.92 -19.64
CA GLU A 45 16.64 3.05 -18.19
C GLU A 45 16.15 4.35 -17.56
N ASN A 46 15.98 5.40 -18.37
CA ASN A 46 15.49 6.71 -17.95
C ASN A 46 13.94 6.76 -17.73
N GLY A 47 13.24 5.65 -17.97
CA GLY A 47 11.80 5.52 -17.77
C GLY A 47 10.92 6.04 -18.91
N ASP A 48 11.48 6.45 -20.06
CA ASP A 48 10.68 6.93 -21.20
C ASP A 48 9.75 5.87 -21.80
N GLY A 49 10.04 4.59 -21.55
CA GLY A 49 9.21 3.47 -22.00
C GLY A 49 7.92 3.29 -21.21
N ILE A 50 7.72 3.98 -20.09
CA ILE A 50 6.51 3.87 -19.24
C ILE A 50 5.38 4.64 -19.90
N ALA A 51 4.25 3.99 -20.20
CA ALA A 51 3.16 4.63 -20.94
C ALA A 51 2.37 5.65 -20.08
N ASP A 52 1.98 5.26 -18.86
CA ASP A 52 1.19 6.11 -17.97
C ASP A 52 2.01 7.35 -17.53
N PRO A 53 1.53 8.59 -17.81
CA PRO A 53 2.30 9.79 -17.52
C PRO A 53 2.61 10.00 -16.04
N ALA A 54 1.72 9.62 -15.13
CA ALA A 54 1.93 9.77 -13.70
C ALA A 54 2.94 8.76 -13.18
N CYS A 55 2.86 7.49 -13.62
CA CYS A 55 3.89 6.49 -13.34
C CYS A 55 5.24 6.93 -13.92
N ARG A 56 5.29 7.44 -15.16
CA ARG A 56 6.54 7.93 -15.76
C ARG A 56 7.14 9.10 -14.95
N ALA A 57 6.30 10.03 -14.49
CA ALA A 57 6.74 11.12 -13.61
C ALA A 57 7.30 10.60 -12.26
N ALA A 58 6.63 9.62 -11.65
CA ALA A 58 7.08 8.98 -10.41
C ALA A 58 8.41 8.26 -10.58
N PHE A 59 8.58 7.52 -11.68
CA PHE A 59 9.84 6.87 -12.03
C PHE A 59 10.97 7.90 -12.14
N LYS A 60 10.76 8.92 -12.97
CA LYS A 60 11.75 9.97 -13.23
C LYS A 60 12.10 10.77 -11.98
N TYR A 61 11.15 10.97 -11.07
CA TYR A 61 11.41 11.65 -9.81
C TYR A 61 12.50 10.94 -8.98
N VAL A 62 12.39 9.61 -8.82
CA VAL A 62 13.40 8.82 -8.11
C VAL A 62 14.69 8.70 -8.90
N TYR A 63 14.60 8.48 -10.22
CA TYR A 63 15.76 8.39 -11.12
C TYR A 63 16.62 9.67 -11.08
N ASN A 64 15.99 10.85 -11.18
CA ASN A 64 16.69 12.14 -11.17
C ASN A 64 17.33 12.47 -9.81
N LYS A 65 16.89 11.82 -8.73
CA LYS A 65 17.51 11.89 -7.41
C LYS A 65 18.75 11.00 -7.29
N GLY A 66 19.04 10.18 -8.31
CA GLY A 66 20.09 9.16 -8.27
C GLY A 66 19.66 7.86 -7.60
N GLY A 67 18.36 7.65 -7.39
CA GLY A 67 17.79 6.39 -6.91
C GLY A 67 17.42 5.45 -8.06
N SER A 68 17.07 4.20 -7.73
CA SER A 68 16.53 3.26 -8.71
C SER A 68 15.03 3.49 -8.90
N GLY A 69 14.66 4.06 -10.05
CA GLY A 69 13.26 4.18 -10.45
C GLY A 69 12.57 2.82 -10.60
N GLN A 70 13.33 1.78 -10.97
CA GLN A 70 12.83 0.41 -11.08
C GLN A 70 12.45 -0.15 -9.71
N TYR A 71 13.27 0.07 -8.68
CA TYR A 71 13.08 -0.51 -7.35
C TYR A 71 11.71 -0.17 -6.75
N GLN A 72 11.25 1.07 -6.89
CA GLN A 72 9.93 1.46 -6.39
C GLN A 72 8.77 0.74 -7.09
N PHE A 73 8.95 0.27 -8.33
CA PHE A 73 7.92 -0.46 -9.07
C PHE A 73 8.05 -1.96 -8.88
N THR A 74 9.26 -2.50 -8.73
CA THR A 74 9.48 -3.93 -8.48
C THR A 74 9.01 -4.34 -7.10
N GLN A 75 9.25 -3.49 -6.10
CA GLN A 75 8.81 -3.69 -4.71
C GLN A 75 7.34 -3.29 -4.49
N SER A 76 6.46 -3.53 -5.47
CA SER A 76 5.05 -3.10 -5.40
C SER A 76 4.28 -3.72 -4.24
N ASN A 77 4.77 -4.83 -3.70
CA ASN A 77 4.22 -5.57 -2.57
C ASN A 77 4.86 -5.22 -1.21
N GLU A 78 5.93 -4.42 -1.18
CA GLU A 78 6.71 -4.10 0.04
C GLU A 78 6.72 -2.58 0.31
N TYR A 79 5.56 -1.94 0.24
CA TYR A 79 5.42 -0.55 0.70
C TYR A 79 5.18 -0.56 2.20
N SER A 80 6.25 -0.83 2.96
CA SER A 80 6.18 -1.07 4.40
C SER A 80 7.09 -0.19 5.25
N VAL A 81 6.81 -0.19 6.54
CA VAL A 81 7.58 0.44 7.62
C VAL A 81 7.43 -0.41 8.89
N LEU A 82 8.45 -0.44 9.74
CA LEU A 82 8.37 -1.13 11.02
C LEU A 82 7.81 -0.19 12.09
N ILE A 83 6.72 -0.60 12.75
CA ILE A 83 6.08 0.14 13.84
C ILE A 83 5.92 -0.79 15.05
N PRO A 84 6.99 -1.10 15.81
CA PRO A 84 6.87 -2.01 16.96
C PRO A 84 5.82 -1.55 18.00
N ASN A 85 5.64 -0.23 18.16
CA ASN A 85 4.62 0.36 19.03
C ASN A 85 3.30 0.66 18.29
N TYR A 86 2.87 -0.20 17.37
CA TYR A 86 1.63 -0.01 16.60
C TYR A 86 0.37 0.10 17.48
N ALA A 87 0.43 -0.43 18.71
CA ALA A 87 -0.64 -0.37 19.69
C ALA A 87 -0.99 1.06 20.14
N ALA A 88 -0.08 2.03 19.98
CA ALA A 88 -0.38 3.45 20.20
C ALA A 88 -1.28 4.07 19.11
N GLY A 89 -1.68 3.29 18.09
CA GLY A 89 -2.69 3.68 17.11
C GLY A 89 -2.19 4.73 16.13
N ALA A 90 -3.04 5.72 15.83
CA ALA A 90 -2.77 6.73 14.80
C ALA A 90 -1.50 7.56 15.08
N SER A 91 -1.16 7.82 16.35
CA SER A 91 0.03 8.61 16.70
C SER A 91 1.32 7.89 16.31
N ALA A 92 1.42 6.57 16.56
CA ALA A 92 2.56 5.77 16.13
C ALA A 92 2.67 5.69 14.60
N LEU A 93 1.54 5.51 13.91
CA LEU A 93 1.50 5.51 12.44
C LEU A 93 2.01 6.84 11.85
N GLN A 94 1.48 7.96 12.35
CA GLN A 94 1.86 9.29 11.85
C GLN A 94 3.30 9.65 12.21
N THR A 95 3.82 9.16 13.33
CA THR A 95 5.23 9.31 13.71
C THR A 95 6.16 8.51 12.80
N ALA A 96 5.79 7.26 12.49
CA ALA A 96 6.58 6.39 11.62
C ALA A 96 6.56 6.86 10.16
N VAL A 97 5.43 7.41 9.69
CA VAL A 97 5.24 7.86 8.30
C VAL A 97 4.74 9.30 8.30
N PRO A 98 5.58 10.30 8.61
CA PRO A 98 5.12 11.68 8.74
C PRO A 98 4.78 12.36 7.40
N LYS A 99 5.35 11.85 6.30
CA LYS A 99 5.19 12.34 4.93
C LYS A 99 5.43 11.22 3.93
N ALA A 100 5.24 11.48 2.64
CA ALA A 100 5.37 10.49 1.57
C ALA A 100 4.52 9.24 1.85
N LEU A 101 3.24 9.47 2.17
CA LEU A 101 2.31 8.45 2.66
C LEU A 101 2.14 7.31 1.65
N CYS A 102 2.02 7.63 0.36
CA CYS A 102 1.90 6.65 -0.71
C CYS A 102 3.20 5.90 -1.02
N SER A 103 4.30 6.26 -0.36
CA SER A 103 5.61 5.60 -0.39
C SER A 103 5.91 4.85 0.92
N ALA A 104 4.94 4.79 1.84
CA ALA A 104 5.12 4.30 3.22
C ALA A 104 6.28 5.01 3.96
N GLY A 105 6.55 6.28 3.64
CA GLY A 105 7.64 7.06 4.23
C GLY A 105 9.03 6.77 3.65
N ASN A 106 9.15 5.79 2.75
CA ASN A 106 10.43 5.39 2.17
C ASN A 106 10.90 6.39 1.11
N THR A 107 11.81 7.27 1.50
CA THR A 107 12.26 8.42 0.71
C THR A 107 13.77 8.51 0.56
N VAL A 108 14.52 7.43 0.83
CA VAL A 108 15.98 7.42 0.77
C VAL A 108 16.46 6.10 0.17
N SER A 109 17.49 6.14 -0.69
CA SER A 109 18.12 4.96 -1.27
C SER A 109 18.72 4.06 -0.17
N PRO A 110 18.73 2.72 -0.36
CA PRO A 110 18.27 2.00 -1.55
C PRO A 110 16.75 1.77 -1.61
N ASN A 111 16.01 2.09 -0.54
CA ASN A 111 14.57 1.82 -0.43
C ASN A 111 13.69 2.97 -0.99
N ASP A 112 14.21 3.84 -1.86
CA ASP A 112 13.50 5.07 -2.24
C ASP A 112 12.26 4.76 -3.10
N LYS A 113 11.09 5.03 -2.53
CA LYS A 113 9.77 4.89 -3.18
C LYS A 113 9.07 6.24 -3.32
N SER A 114 9.77 7.35 -3.10
CA SER A 114 9.21 8.71 -2.99
C SER A 114 8.47 9.20 -4.24
N GLY A 115 8.78 8.64 -5.41
CA GLY A 115 8.05 8.89 -6.65
C GLY A 115 6.55 8.63 -6.53
N MET A 116 6.13 7.65 -5.73
CA MET A 116 4.71 7.36 -5.52
C MET A 116 3.95 8.41 -4.73
N SER A 117 4.64 9.33 -4.06
CA SER A 117 4.02 10.38 -3.25
C SER A 117 4.00 11.75 -3.91
N ILE A 118 4.52 11.89 -5.15
CA ILE A 118 4.47 13.17 -5.85
C ILE A 118 3.02 13.57 -6.20
N ALA A 119 2.79 14.88 -6.24
CA ALA A 119 1.59 15.43 -6.86
C ALA A 119 1.64 15.15 -8.38
N SER A 120 0.57 14.54 -8.91
CA SER A 120 0.47 14.19 -10.34
C SER A 120 -0.98 13.88 -10.72
N ASN A 121 -1.25 13.88 -12.03
CA ASN A 121 -2.53 13.45 -12.60
C ASN A 121 -2.62 11.92 -12.59
N TRP A 122 -2.66 11.33 -11.39
CA TRP A 122 -2.74 9.89 -11.19
C TRP A 122 -3.99 9.31 -11.85
N SER A 123 -3.78 8.30 -12.68
CA SER A 123 -4.88 7.61 -13.36
C SER A 123 -5.75 6.85 -12.36
N VAL A 124 -7.05 7.16 -12.33
CA VAL A 124 -8.00 6.65 -11.32
C VAL A 124 -8.71 5.34 -11.73
N THR A 125 -9.10 4.53 -10.75
CA THR A 125 -10.17 3.54 -10.89
C THR A 125 -11.53 4.26 -10.88
N GLN A 126 -12.32 4.08 -11.94
CA GLN A 126 -13.68 4.62 -11.98
C GLN A 126 -14.65 3.68 -11.25
N ILE A 127 -15.41 4.23 -10.30
CA ILE A 127 -16.34 3.46 -9.47
C ILE A 127 -17.75 4.00 -9.68
N PRO A 128 -18.65 3.24 -10.33
CA PRO A 128 -20.01 3.71 -10.56
C PRO A 128 -20.80 3.92 -9.27
N ALA A 129 -21.48 5.07 -9.19
CA ALA A 129 -22.38 5.42 -8.10
C ALA A 129 -23.58 6.20 -8.63
N ALA A 130 -24.74 6.04 -7.98
CA ALA A 130 -25.91 6.83 -8.31
C ALA A 130 -25.63 8.33 -8.09
N ASN A 131 -26.29 9.18 -8.88
CA ASN A 131 -26.18 10.63 -8.70
C ASN A 131 -26.58 11.04 -7.28
N GLY A 132 -25.76 11.84 -6.62
CA GLY A 132 -25.99 12.29 -5.24
C GLY A 132 -25.80 11.22 -4.15
N ALA A 133 -25.38 9.99 -4.49
CA ALA A 133 -25.08 8.97 -3.49
C ALA A 133 -23.97 9.46 -2.55
N LEU A 134 -24.18 9.37 -1.24
CA LEU A 134 -23.17 9.75 -0.23
C LEU A 134 -22.15 8.62 0.04
N THR A 135 -22.56 7.38 -0.22
CA THR A 135 -21.76 6.17 -0.02
C THR A 135 -21.97 5.19 -1.17
N LYS A 136 -20.94 4.42 -1.50
CA LYS A 136 -20.99 3.30 -2.44
C LYS A 136 -20.37 2.07 -1.79
N THR A 137 -21.13 0.99 -1.70
CA THR A 137 -20.57 -0.30 -1.29
C THR A 137 -19.75 -0.90 -2.42
N ILE A 138 -18.49 -1.28 -2.14
CA ILE A 138 -17.61 -1.99 -3.06
C ILE A 138 -16.99 -3.21 -2.38
N THR A 139 -16.65 -4.21 -3.18
CA THR A 139 -15.84 -5.35 -2.73
C THR A 139 -14.38 -5.09 -3.07
N ALA A 140 -13.63 -4.52 -2.14
CA ALA A 140 -12.20 -4.30 -2.31
C ALA A 140 -11.43 -5.62 -2.19
N LYS A 141 -10.42 -5.80 -3.04
CA LYS A 141 -9.62 -7.03 -3.14
C LYS A 141 -8.14 -6.72 -2.94
N PHE A 142 -7.55 -7.41 -1.98
CA PHE A 142 -6.13 -7.36 -1.68
C PHE A 142 -5.45 -8.68 -2.09
N CYS A 143 -4.42 -8.60 -2.91
CA CYS A 143 -3.58 -9.74 -3.26
C CYS A 143 -2.54 -9.96 -2.15
N ALA A 144 -2.60 -11.10 -1.47
CA ALA A 144 -1.68 -11.44 -0.39
C ALA A 144 -0.57 -12.34 -0.94
N THR A 145 0.57 -11.75 -1.28
CA THR A 145 1.75 -12.51 -1.74
C THR A 145 2.46 -13.25 -0.60
N ALA A 146 2.27 -12.81 0.64
CA ALA A 146 2.54 -13.57 1.86
C ALA A 146 1.42 -13.30 2.88
N SER A 147 0.91 -14.33 3.56
CA SER A 147 -0.17 -14.19 4.55
C SER A 147 0.40 -13.83 5.93
N HIS A 148 -0.27 -12.91 6.63
CA HIS A 148 0.07 -12.53 8.01
C HIS A 148 -1.18 -12.48 8.89
N LEU A 149 -1.20 -13.35 9.89
CA LEU A 149 -2.20 -13.39 10.94
C LEU A 149 -1.50 -13.59 12.29
N PRO A 150 -1.90 -12.88 13.36
CA PRO A 150 -2.95 -11.86 13.38
C PRO A 150 -2.53 -10.54 12.70
N SER A 151 -3.49 -9.85 12.09
CA SER A 151 -3.30 -8.55 11.45
C SER A 151 -4.61 -7.77 11.36
N PHE A 152 -4.54 -6.47 11.07
CA PHE A 152 -5.72 -5.66 10.83
C PHE A 152 -5.53 -4.69 9.65
N PHE A 153 -6.65 -4.28 9.06
CA PHE A 153 -6.69 -3.30 7.98
C PHE A 153 -7.46 -2.07 8.42
N GLU A 154 -6.91 -0.90 8.13
CA GLU A 154 -7.56 0.40 8.28
C GLU A 154 -7.64 1.09 6.92
N PHE A 155 -8.81 1.65 6.62
CA PHE A 155 -9.10 2.31 5.36
C PHE A 155 -9.38 3.79 5.61
N TYR A 156 -8.53 4.62 5.00
CA TYR A 156 -8.58 6.08 5.05
C TYR A 156 -8.98 6.62 3.68
N ILE A 157 -9.73 7.70 3.66
CA ILE A 157 -10.15 8.36 2.42
C ILE A 157 -9.75 9.83 2.45
N SER A 158 -9.31 10.36 1.31
CA SER A 158 -9.03 11.79 1.18
C SER A 158 -10.31 12.61 1.40
N LYS A 159 -10.18 13.72 2.15
CA LYS A 159 -11.25 14.67 2.42
C LYS A 159 -11.68 15.38 1.13
N PRO A 160 -12.94 15.84 1.04
CA PRO A 160 -13.36 16.71 -0.05
C PRO A 160 -12.42 17.92 -0.19
N GLY A 161 -12.10 18.29 -1.44
CA GLY A 161 -11.19 19.40 -1.73
C GLY A 161 -9.72 19.01 -1.87
N TYR A 162 -9.29 17.83 -1.42
CA TYR A 162 -7.96 17.31 -1.74
C TYR A 162 -7.81 17.10 -3.25
N ASN A 163 -6.70 17.58 -3.83
CA ASN A 163 -6.39 17.43 -5.25
C ASN A 163 -5.03 16.75 -5.46
N PRO A 164 -5.01 15.46 -5.91
CA PRO A 164 -3.76 14.74 -6.10
C PRO A 164 -2.87 15.31 -7.22
N ALA A 165 -3.42 16.13 -8.12
CA ALA A 165 -2.66 16.75 -9.20
C ALA A 165 -1.72 17.86 -8.73
N THR A 166 -1.99 18.46 -7.57
CA THR A 166 -1.28 19.65 -7.10
C THR A 166 -0.73 19.51 -5.67
N THR A 167 -1.16 18.50 -4.92
CA THR A 167 -0.88 18.39 -3.49
C THR A 167 -0.42 16.97 -3.15
N GLU A 168 0.71 16.85 -2.44
CA GLU A 168 1.11 15.60 -1.78
C GLU A 168 0.14 15.28 -0.64
N LEU A 169 -0.32 14.02 -0.57
CA LEU A 169 -1.24 13.55 0.46
C LEU A 169 -0.62 13.65 1.86
N LYS A 170 -1.33 14.26 2.80
CA LYS A 170 -0.95 14.35 4.22
C LYS A 170 -2.02 13.69 5.11
N TRP A 171 -1.66 13.36 6.34
CA TRP A 171 -2.61 12.84 7.32
C TRP A 171 -3.77 13.80 7.61
N SER A 172 -3.53 15.12 7.55
CA SER A 172 -4.56 16.14 7.68
C SER A 172 -5.62 16.07 6.57
N ASP A 173 -5.28 15.47 5.43
CA ASP A 173 -6.17 15.33 4.27
C ASP A 173 -6.99 14.03 4.33
N LEU A 174 -6.79 13.20 5.36
CA LEU A 174 -7.39 11.87 5.45
C LEU A 174 -8.42 11.76 6.58
N THR A 175 -9.39 10.89 6.37
CA THR A 175 -10.35 10.44 7.39
C THR A 175 -10.38 8.91 7.40
N LEU A 176 -10.17 8.29 8.55
CA LEU A 176 -10.43 6.85 8.75
C LEU A 176 -11.94 6.61 8.64
N PHE A 177 -12.36 5.63 7.84
CA PHE A 177 -13.79 5.32 7.69
C PHE A 177 -14.14 3.85 7.95
N GLN A 178 -13.18 2.93 7.89
CA GLN A 178 -13.46 1.52 8.15
C GLN A 178 -12.22 0.77 8.65
N THR A 179 -12.43 -0.19 9.55
CA THR A 179 -11.39 -1.06 10.10
C THR A 179 -11.86 -2.51 10.09
N PHE A 180 -10.96 -3.44 9.79
CA PHE A 180 -11.21 -4.88 9.83
C PHE A 180 -10.15 -5.56 10.67
N GLN A 181 -10.57 -6.33 11.66
CA GLN A 181 -9.69 -7.11 12.53
C GLN A 181 -9.60 -8.55 12.02
N ASN A 182 -8.39 -9.10 11.97
CA ASN A 182 -8.11 -10.49 11.62
C ASN A 182 -8.91 -11.00 10.41
N PRO A 183 -8.79 -10.35 9.24
CA PRO A 183 -9.55 -10.77 8.06
C PRO A 183 -9.19 -12.19 7.64
N THR A 184 -10.19 -12.93 7.17
CA THR A 184 -10.00 -14.29 6.68
C THR A 184 -9.29 -14.28 5.34
N LEU A 185 -8.22 -15.07 5.23
CA LEU A 185 -7.56 -15.32 3.95
C LEU A 185 -8.48 -16.14 3.05
N ILE A 186 -8.64 -15.72 1.80
CA ILE A 186 -9.47 -16.40 0.79
C ILE A 186 -8.62 -16.80 -0.41
N SER A 187 -9.05 -17.84 -1.12
CA SER A 187 -8.54 -18.10 -2.47
C SER A 187 -8.90 -16.93 -3.39
N MET A 188 -7.95 -16.47 -4.17
CA MET A 188 -8.12 -15.34 -5.09
C MET A 188 -7.51 -15.66 -6.44
N SER A 189 -8.22 -15.30 -7.50
CA SER A 189 -7.71 -15.28 -8.87
C SER A 189 -8.03 -13.91 -9.46
N ASP A 190 -6.99 -13.16 -9.81
CA ASP A 190 -7.08 -11.85 -10.43
C ASP A 190 -5.86 -11.66 -11.36
N PRO A 191 -6.02 -11.14 -12.60
CA PRO A 191 -4.89 -10.91 -13.52
C PRO A 191 -3.78 -10.02 -12.95
N ASN A 192 -4.10 -9.16 -11.98
CA ASN A 192 -3.14 -8.27 -11.33
C ASN A 192 -2.57 -8.85 -10.04
N CYS A 193 -2.97 -10.05 -9.63
CA CYS A 193 -2.46 -10.72 -8.43
C CYS A 193 -1.40 -11.77 -8.79
N GLY A 194 -0.20 -11.61 -8.25
CA GLY A 194 0.89 -12.60 -8.39
C GLY A 194 0.78 -13.80 -7.47
N ALA A 195 -0.34 -13.97 -6.75
CA ALA A 195 -0.56 -15.03 -5.77
C ALA A 195 -1.94 -15.68 -5.97
N SER A 196 -2.16 -16.82 -5.32
CA SER A 196 -3.44 -17.55 -5.34
C SER A 196 -4.35 -17.25 -4.14
N ASN A 197 -3.92 -16.35 -3.26
CA ASN A 197 -4.62 -16.00 -2.02
C ASN A 197 -4.71 -14.48 -1.85
N GLY A 198 -5.69 -14.04 -1.06
CA GLY A 198 -5.90 -12.63 -0.79
C GLY A 198 -6.93 -12.38 0.31
N TYR A 199 -7.33 -11.12 0.45
CA TYR A 199 -8.41 -10.68 1.33
C TYR A 199 -9.48 -9.96 0.53
N SER A 200 -10.72 -10.09 0.97
CA SER A 200 -11.88 -9.40 0.39
C SER A 200 -12.58 -8.57 1.47
N PHE A 201 -12.86 -7.31 1.16
CA PHE A 201 -13.45 -6.36 2.10
C PHE A 201 -14.69 -5.71 1.49
N THR A 202 -15.81 -5.78 2.19
CA THR A 202 -17.00 -4.99 1.87
C THR A 202 -16.84 -3.58 2.42
N LEU A 203 -16.39 -2.65 1.60
CA LEU A 203 -16.17 -1.25 2.00
C LEU A 203 -17.41 -0.41 1.73
N ASN A 204 -17.85 0.36 2.72
CA ASN A 204 -18.85 1.42 2.55
C ASN A 204 -18.15 2.73 2.17
N LEU A 205 -17.66 2.79 0.93
CA LEU A 205 -16.80 3.88 0.45
C LEU A 205 -17.58 5.20 0.40
N PRO A 206 -17.20 6.25 1.17
CA PRO A 206 -17.78 7.57 0.99
C PRO A 206 -17.48 8.09 -0.42
N THR A 207 -18.50 8.58 -1.13
CA THR A 207 -18.34 8.92 -2.54
C THR A 207 -17.45 10.16 -2.73
N ARG A 208 -16.73 10.17 -3.86
CA ARG A 208 -15.88 11.27 -4.34
C ARG A 208 -16.04 11.40 -5.83
N PHE A 209 -16.78 12.42 -6.27
CA PHE A 209 -16.95 12.72 -7.71
C PHE A 209 -15.79 13.55 -8.29
N SER A 210 -14.79 13.86 -7.48
CA SER A 210 -13.47 14.36 -7.90
C SER A 210 -12.41 13.28 -7.64
N ASN A 211 -11.24 13.37 -8.27
CA ASN A 211 -10.15 12.42 -8.04
C ASN A 211 -9.80 12.37 -6.55
N ALA A 212 -9.78 11.17 -5.98
CA ALA A 212 -9.57 10.93 -4.57
C ALA A 212 -8.61 9.77 -4.35
N VAL A 213 -8.10 9.66 -3.13
CA VAL A 213 -7.18 8.60 -2.71
C VAL A 213 -7.82 7.80 -1.58
N LEU A 214 -7.85 6.49 -1.76
CA LEU A 214 -8.05 5.50 -0.70
C LEU A 214 -6.66 5.10 -0.20
N LEU A 215 -6.33 5.45 1.04
CA LEU A 215 -5.13 4.98 1.70
C LEU A 215 -5.49 3.78 2.57
N THR A 216 -4.81 2.66 2.37
CA THR A 216 -4.97 1.48 3.20
C THR A 216 -3.72 1.23 4.02
N ARG A 217 -3.92 0.98 5.32
CA ARG A 217 -2.91 0.49 6.24
C ARG A 217 -3.21 -0.99 6.55
N TRP A 218 -2.24 -1.87 6.36
CA TRP A 218 -2.28 -3.25 6.84
C TRP A 218 -1.20 -3.43 7.89
N GLN A 219 -1.60 -3.64 9.13
CA GLN A 219 -0.71 -3.74 10.28
C GLN A 219 -0.65 -5.18 10.76
N ARG A 220 0.55 -5.73 10.84
CA ARG A 220 0.82 -7.00 11.52
C ARG A 220 0.74 -6.82 13.04
N VAL A 221 0.16 -7.81 13.72
CA VAL A 221 0.05 -7.84 15.19
C VAL A 221 1.09 -8.83 15.71
N ASP A 222 2.33 -8.38 15.74
CA ASP A 222 3.49 -9.13 16.23
C ASP A 222 4.57 -8.16 16.77
N PRO A 223 5.61 -8.63 17.47
CA PRO A 223 6.62 -7.74 18.04
C PRO A 223 7.42 -6.88 17.03
N VAL A 224 7.52 -7.31 15.77
CA VAL A 224 8.18 -6.53 14.70
C VAL A 224 7.29 -5.36 14.29
N GLY A 225 5.98 -5.57 14.26
CA GLY A 225 5.00 -4.52 13.99
C GLY A 225 5.11 -3.96 12.57
N GLU A 226 5.48 -4.79 11.59
CA GLU A 226 5.55 -4.36 10.21
C GLU A 226 4.17 -3.92 9.68
N CYS A 227 4.16 -2.77 9.02
CA CYS A 227 2.97 -2.07 8.56
C CYS A 227 3.11 -1.74 7.07
N PHE A 228 2.15 -2.16 6.26
CA PHE A 228 2.07 -1.85 4.84
C PHE A 228 1.12 -0.69 4.61
N ILE A 229 1.53 0.25 3.75
CA ILE A 229 0.73 1.41 3.37
C ILE A 229 0.64 1.45 1.85
N SER A 230 -0.57 1.53 1.33
CA SER A 230 -0.81 1.67 -0.12
C SER A 230 -1.86 2.73 -0.40
N CYS A 231 -1.70 3.44 -1.51
CA CYS A 231 -2.68 4.38 -2.02
C CYS A 231 -3.34 3.80 -3.25
N SER A 232 -4.66 3.84 -3.35
CA SER A 232 -5.42 3.54 -4.56
C SER A 232 -6.15 4.81 -5.02
N ASP A 233 -5.88 5.23 -6.26
CA ASP A 233 -6.51 6.40 -6.88
C ASP A 233 -7.87 6.02 -7.45
N PHE A 234 -8.92 6.77 -7.10
CA PHE A 234 -10.26 6.47 -7.59
C PHE A 234 -11.08 7.74 -7.84
N LYS A 235 -12.18 7.57 -8.58
CA LYS A 235 -13.22 8.59 -8.78
C LYS A 235 -14.56 7.90 -8.93
N ASN A 236 -15.58 8.39 -8.23
CA ASN A 236 -16.95 7.98 -8.50
C ASN A 236 -17.44 8.63 -9.79
N ILE A 237 -18.03 7.82 -10.66
CA ILE A 237 -18.70 8.28 -11.88
C ILE A 237 -20.20 8.07 -11.72
N VAL A 238 -20.99 9.02 -12.20
CA VAL A 238 -22.45 8.90 -12.20
C VAL A 238 -22.83 7.82 -13.21
N GLN A 239 -23.58 6.83 -12.73
CA GLN A 239 -24.23 5.80 -13.55
C GLN A 239 -25.71 5.74 -13.20
#